data_AF-A0A7J0ALA7-F1
#
_entry.id   AF-A0A7J0ALA7-F1
#
_cell.length_a   1.000
_cell.length_b   1.000
_cell.length_c   1.000
_cell.angle_alpha   90.00
_cell.angle_beta   90.00
_cell.angle_gamma   90.00
#
_symmetry.space_group_name_H-M   'P 1'
#
loop_
_entity.id
_entity.type
_entity.pdbx_description
1 polymer ?
#
loop_
_entity_poly.entity_id
_entity_poly.type
_entity_poly.pdbx_seq_one_letter_code
_entity_poly.pdbx_strand_id
1 'polypeptide(L)'
;MTNFFNKGGRPPVANKCSHHVKVSFDDLEWDELTRMMERAGTTVKATFIKQLIFGKPFKVLTTDKSLAVYCAKLSEFFAQYRTIGVNYDLTVRTLRENFTEKKAMTLLYKLEKATIEMAGVMSQVVSLSKEFKQQWSQKSR
;
A
#
# COMPACT_ATOMS: atom_id res chain seq x y z
N MET A 1 24.12 -6.13 44.64
CA MET A 1 24.61 -4.96 45.38
C MET A 1 26.05 -4.72 44.98
N THR A 2 26.35 -3.66 44.24
CA THR A 2 27.72 -3.24 43.96
C THR A 2 27.86 -1.77 44.34
N ASN A 3 28.40 -1.56 45.54
CA ASN A 3 28.71 -0.25 46.11
C ASN A 3 29.94 0.32 45.41
N PHE A 4 29.78 1.40 44.64
CA PHE A 4 30.89 2.24 44.20
C PHE A 4 30.75 3.64 44.79
N PHE A 5 31.14 3.77 46.06
CA PHE A 5 31.42 5.07 46.67
C PHE A 5 32.77 5.56 46.15
N ASN A 6 32.76 6.46 45.18
CA ASN A 6 33.93 7.28 44.86
C ASN A 6 33.57 8.75 45.15
N LYS A 7 34.14 9.30 46.24
CA LYS A 7 33.80 10.62 46.81
C LYS A 7 34.54 11.77 46.12
N GLY A 8 34.63 11.74 44.79
CA GLY A 8 35.23 12.81 44.00
C GLY A 8 34.98 12.60 42.51
N GLY A 9 34.29 13.54 41.86
CA GLY A 9 34.00 13.54 40.43
C GLY A 9 32.50 13.48 40.10
N ARG A 10 32.16 13.72 38.82
CA ARG A 10 30.78 13.66 38.33
C ARG A 10 30.21 12.25 38.59
N PRO A 11 29.06 12.12 39.27
CA PRO A 11 28.42 10.83 39.50
C PRO A 11 28.28 10.03 38.20
N PRO A 12 28.53 8.72 38.22
CA PRO A 12 28.42 7.89 37.03
C PRO A 12 26.98 7.91 36.52
N VAL A 13 26.79 8.34 35.28
CA VAL A 13 25.49 8.27 34.59
C VAL A 13 25.19 6.79 34.30
N ALA A 14 24.01 6.31 34.69
CA ALA A 14 23.61 4.92 34.57
C ALA A 14 23.58 4.41 33.12
N ASN A 15 23.21 5.28 32.16
CA ASN A 15 23.18 4.94 30.74
C ASN A 15 24.04 5.92 29.94
N LYS A 16 25.30 5.55 29.71
CA LYS A 16 26.25 6.34 28.91
C LYS A 16 26.07 5.98 27.43
N CYS A 17 26.17 6.98 26.54
CA CYS A 17 26.22 6.75 25.10
C CYS A 17 27.58 6.15 24.70
N SER A 18 27.78 4.84 24.89
CA SER A 18 29.03 4.11 24.61
C SER A 18 29.14 3.54 23.18
N HIS A 19 28.01 3.40 22.48
CA HIS A 19 27.97 2.81 21.14
C HIS A 19 27.98 3.91 20.08
N HIS A 20 28.95 3.84 19.17
CA HIS A 20 29.13 4.78 18.08
C HIS A 20 28.87 4.09 16.74
N VAL A 21 28.13 4.76 15.85
CA VAL A 21 27.90 4.34 14.47
C VAL A 21 28.47 5.41 13.56
N LYS A 22 29.38 5.01 12.66
CA LYS A 22 29.94 5.91 11.65
C LYS A 22 29.08 5.83 10.39
N VAL A 23 28.70 6.99 9.87
CA VAL A 23 28.01 7.13 8.58
C VAL A 23 28.87 8.02 7.70
N SER A 24 29.12 7.58 6.47
CA SER A 24 29.80 8.36 5.45
C SER A 24 28.74 8.88 4.48
N PHE A 25 28.85 10.15 4.09
CA PHE A 25 27.95 10.80 3.13
C PHE A 25 28.77 11.19 1.89
N ASP A 26 28.15 11.18 0.72
CA ASP A 26 28.68 11.89 -0.43
C ASP A 26 28.41 13.41 -0.33
N ASP A 27 28.96 14.19 -1.26
CA ASP A 27 28.85 15.65 -1.22
C ASP A 27 27.39 16.15 -1.38
N LEU A 28 26.55 15.43 -2.13
CA LEU A 28 25.16 15.79 -2.37
C LEU A 28 24.29 15.47 -1.16
N GLU A 29 24.48 14.30 -0.57
CA GLU A 29 23.85 13.85 0.66
C GLU A 29 24.21 14.76 1.84
N TRP A 30 25.45 15.25 1.87
CA TRP A 30 25.92 16.19 2.88
C TRP A 30 25.24 17.55 2.79
N ASP A 31 25.07 18.08 1.58
CA ASP A 31 24.34 19.33 1.35
C ASP A 31 22.87 19.20 1.75
N GLU A 32 22.21 18.10 1.38
CA GLU A 32 20.82 17.86 1.76
C GLU A 32 20.65 17.68 3.28
N LEU A 33 21.57 16.98 3.94
CA LEU A 33 21.58 16.87 5.41
C LEU A 33 21.69 18.24 6.07
N THR A 34 22.56 19.10 5.55
CA THR A 34 22.79 20.46 6.07
C THR A 34 21.53 21.32 5.91
N ARG A 35 20.91 21.30 4.73
CA ARG A 35 19.64 22.00 4.47
C ARG A 35 18.51 21.52 5.38
N MET A 36 18.41 20.20 5.60
CA MET A 36 17.40 19.65 6.51
C MET A 36 17.62 20.11 7.96
N MET A 37 18.87 20.21 8.40
CA MET A 37 19.22 20.69 9.74
C MET A 37 18.90 22.18 9.94
N GLU A 38 19.17 23.00 8.93
CA GLU A 38 18.83 24.43 8.93
C GLU A 38 17.31 24.64 9.04
N ARG A 39 16.53 23.91 8.24
CA ARG A 39 15.06 23.95 8.32
C ARG A 39 14.53 23.49 9.69
N ALA A 40 15.19 22.52 10.31
CA ALA A 40 14.82 22.00 11.63
C ALA A 40 15.39 22.83 12.79
N GLY A 41 16.15 23.91 12.53
CA GLY A 41 16.73 24.77 13.56
C GLY A 41 17.70 24.06 14.51
N THR A 42 18.27 22.91 14.11
CA THR A 42 19.10 22.06 14.98
C THR A 42 20.58 22.26 14.70
N THR A 43 21.34 22.65 15.72
CA THR A 43 22.80 22.90 15.58
C THR A 43 23.63 21.61 15.68
N VAL A 44 23.13 20.58 16.37
CA VAL A 44 23.88 19.35 16.66
C VAL A 44 23.49 18.21 15.71
N LYS A 45 24.40 17.86 14.80
CA LYS A 45 24.22 16.83 13.76
C LYS A 45 23.78 15.47 14.33
N ALA A 46 24.44 15.01 15.39
CA ALA A 46 24.14 13.72 16.00
C ALA A 46 22.73 13.66 16.63
N THR A 47 22.27 14.77 17.23
CA THR A 47 20.92 14.86 17.79
C THR A 47 19.88 14.86 16.70
N PHE A 48 20.11 15.62 15.63
CA PHE A 48 19.26 15.65 14.45
C PHE A 48 19.10 14.25 13.83
N ILE A 49 20.21 13.53 13.61
CA ILE A 49 20.19 12.17 13.06
C ILE A 49 19.44 11.20 13.99
N LYS A 50 19.66 11.29 15.32
CA LYS A 50 18.90 10.48 16.29
C LYS A 50 17.41 10.79 16.24
N GLN A 51 17.02 12.06 16.16
CA GLN A 51 15.60 12.45 16.03
C GLN A 51 15.02 12.02 14.68
N LEU A 52 15.80 12.02 13.60
CA LEU A 52 15.36 11.54 12.30
C LEU A 52 15.11 10.02 12.31
N ILE A 53 15.99 9.25 12.96
CA ILE A 53 15.91 7.79 13.07
C ILE A 53 14.80 7.37 14.06
N PHE A 54 14.73 8.01 15.23
CA PHE A 54 13.84 7.60 16.33
C PHE A 54 12.54 8.43 16.42
N GLY A 55 12.47 9.60 15.78
CA GLY A 55 11.30 10.48 15.76
C GLY A 55 10.36 10.23 14.58
N LYS A 56 10.76 9.40 13.61
CA LYS A 56 9.84 8.82 12.63
C LYS A 56 9.41 7.44 13.15
N PRO A 57 8.12 7.06 13.08
CA PRO A 57 7.71 5.69 13.36
C PRO A 57 8.31 4.78 12.29
N PHE A 58 9.49 4.22 12.58
CA PHE A 58 10.12 3.25 11.70
C PHE A 58 9.41 1.91 11.89
N LYS A 59 8.38 1.66 11.09
CA LYS A 59 7.79 0.34 10.90
C LYS A 59 8.48 -0.27 9.69
N VAL A 60 9.31 -1.29 9.89
CA VAL A 60 9.71 -2.17 8.78
C VAL A 60 8.46 -2.95 8.38
N LEU A 61 7.67 -2.33 7.51
CA LEU A 61 6.60 -3.01 6.81
C LEU A 61 7.25 -3.79 5.67
N THR A 62 7.57 -5.06 5.92
CA THR A 62 7.70 -6.06 4.85
C THR A 62 6.29 -6.32 4.29
N THR A 63 5.66 -5.29 3.72
CA THR A 63 4.40 -5.45 3.01
C THR A 63 4.74 -6.07 1.67
N ASP A 64 4.28 -7.29 1.45
CA ASP A 64 4.17 -7.86 0.12
C ASP A 64 3.29 -6.91 -0.72
N LYS A 65 3.93 -6.00 -1.47
CA LYS A 65 3.27 -5.00 -2.32
C LYS A 65 2.30 -5.64 -3.31
N SER A 66 2.51 -6.93 -3.61
CA SER A 66 1.67 -7.76 -4.45
C SER A 66 0.23 -7.87 -3.93
N LEU A 67 0.00 -7.97 -2.61
CA LEU A 67 -1.35 -8.11 -2.05
C LEU A 67 -2.16 -6.81 -2.20
N ALA A 68 -1.53 -5.67 -1.93
CA ALA A 68 -2.16 -4.37 -2.08
C ALA A 68 -2.51 -4.09 -3.55
N VAL A 69 -1.60 -4.43 -4.47
CA VAL A 69 -1.84 -4.32 -5.92
C VAL A 69 -2.96 -5.27 -6.37
N TYR A 70 -3.03 -6.48 -5.84
CA TYR A 70 -4.09 -7.44 -6.14
C TYR A 70 -5.46 -6.92 -5.68
N CYS A 71 -5.59 -6.44 -4.45
CA CYS A 71 -6.83 -5.87 -3.94
C CYS A 71 -7.28 -4.63 -4.73
N ALA A 72 -6.34 -3.78 -5.16
CA ALA A 72 -6.63 -2.61 -6.00
C ALA A 72 -7.20 -3.03 -7.36
N LYS A 73 -6.56 -4.00 -8.04
CA LYS A 73 -7.05 -4.53 -9.32
C LYS A 73 -8.42 -5.19 -9.20
N LEU A 74 -8.66 -5.94 -8.13
CA LEU A 74 -9.96 -6.55 -7.89
C LEU A 74 -11.05 -5.49 -7.69
N SER A 75 -10.74 -4.42 -6.96
CA SER A 75 -11.66 -3.30 -6.74
C SER A 75 -11.98 -2.54 -8.03
N GLU A 76 -10.97 -2.29 -8.86
CA GLU A 76 -11.13 -1.67 -10.19
C GLU A 76 -12.03 -2.52 -11.09
N PHE A 77 -11.81 -3.83 -11.10
CA PHE A 77 -12.64 -4.77 -11.86
C PHE A 77 -14.12 -4.74 -11.40
N PHE A 78 -14.38 -4.67 -10.10
CA PHE A 78 -15.75 -4.50 -9.59
C PHE A 78 -16.38 -3.16 -9.97
N ALA A 79 -15.60 -2.08 -10.03
CA ALA A 79 -16.09 -0.79 -10.48
C ALA A 79 -16.49 -0.84 -11.97
N GLN A 80 -15.68 -1.48 -12.81
CA GLN A 80 -16.00 -1.71 -14.22
C GLN A 80 -17.28 -2.55 -14.37
N TYR A 81 -17.45 -3.60 -13.55
CA TYR A 81 -18.65 -4.43 -13.55
C TYR A 81 -19.91 -3.62 -13.27
N ARG A 82 -19.87 -2.76 -12.26
CA ARG A 82 -21.02 -1.89 -11.90
C ARG A 82 -21.40 -0.95 -13.05
N THR A 83 -20.40 -0.35 -13.70
CA THR A 83 -20.62 0.54 -14.84
C THR A 83 -21.29 -0.18 -16.01
N ILE A 84 -20.87 -1.42 -16.29
CA ILE A 84 -21.50 -2.26 -17.33
C ILE A 84 -22.96 -2.54 -16.98
N GLY A 85 -23.28 -2.81 -15.71
CA GLY A 85 -24.68 -2.99 -15.26
C GLY A 85 -25.54 -1.75 -15.47
N VAL A 86 -25.02 -0.55 -15.21
CA VAL A 86 -25.73 0.72 -15.49
C VAL A 86 -25.94 0.92 -16.99
N ASN A 87 -24.91 0.66 -17.80
CA ASN A 87 -24.98 0.78 -19.25
C ASN A 87 -25.98 -0.23 -19.86
N TYR A 88 -26.07 -1.44 -19.30
CA TYR A 88 -27.05 -2.45 -19.67
C TYR A 88 -28.47 -1.92 -19.45
N ASP A 89 -28.77 -1.44 -18.24
CA ASP A 89 -30.10 -0.94 -17.87
C ASP A 89 -30.52 0.26 -18.75
N LEU A 90 -29.57 1.16 -19.02
CA LEU A 90 -29.78 2.26 -19.95
C LEU A 90 -30.09 1.77 -21.35
N THR A 91 -29.29 0.86 -21.89
CA THR A 91 -29.46 0.33 -23.26
C THR A 91 -30.81 -0.35 -23.43
N VAL A 92 -31.24 -1.16 -22.46
CA VAL A 92 -32.56 -1.83 -22.50
C VAL A 92 -33.71 -0.82 -22.46
N ARG A 93 -33.61 0.21 -21.61
CA ARG A 93 -34.61 1.28 -21.54
C ARG A 93 -34.70 2.05 -22.86
N THR A 94 -33.56 2.43 -23.44
CA THR A 94 -33.50 3.16 -24.72
C THR A 94 -34.01 2.30 -25.89
N LEU A 95 -33.73 0.99 -25.89
CA LEU A 95 -34.25 0.03 -26.86
C LEU A 95 -35.78 0.00 -26.86
N ARG A 96 -36.36 -0.08 -25.66
CA ARG A 96 -37.82 -0.14 -25.45
C ARG A 96 -38.53 1.12 -25.94
N GLU A 97 -37.87 2.28 -25.83
CA GLU A 97 -38.47 3.57 -26.18
C GLU A 97 -38.32 3.94 -27.66
N ASN A 98 -37.23 3.55 -28.33
CA ASN A 98 -36.83 4.17 -29.61
C ASN A 98 -36.71 3.22 -30.82
N PHE A 99 -36.73 1.90 -30.65
CA PHE A 99 -36.40 0.96 -31.74
C PHE A 99 -37.54 -0.01 -32.10
N THR A 100 -37.58 -0.41 -33.38
CA THR A 100 -38.43 -1.50 -33.86
C THR A 100 -37.91 -2.87 -33.39
N GLU A 101 -38.84 -3.80 -33.14
CA GLU A 101 -38.62 -5.08 -32.46
C GLU A 101 -37.43 -5.90 -33.03
N LYS A 102 -37.25 -5.92 -34.36
CA LYS A 102 -36.11 -6.61 -35.01
C LYS A 102 -34.73 -6.05 -34.65
N LYS A 103 -34.59 -4.72 -34.55
CA LYS A 103 -33.31 -4.08 -34.18
C LYS A 103 -33.02 -4.26 -32.68
N ALA A 104 -34.08 -4.17 -31.87
CA ALA A 104 -34.00 -4.44 -30.44
C ALA A 104 -33.51 -5.87 -30.17
N MET A 105 -34.09 -6.87 -30.84
CA MET A 105 -33.71 -8.28 -30.68
C MET A 105 -32.22 -8.55 -31.00
N THR A 106 -31.70 -7.93 -32.07
CA THR A 106 -30.30 -8.12 -32.48
C THR A 106 -29.31 -7.55 -31.46
N LEU A 107 -29.63 -6.40 -30.84
CA LEU A 107 -28.82 -5.79 -29.79
C LEU A 107 -28.90 -6.60 -28.49
N LEU A 108 -30.08 -7.14 -28.18
CA LEU A 108 -30.31 -7.98 -27.00
C LEU A 108 -29.49 -9.28 -27.04
N TYR A 109 -29.41 -9.95 -28.19
CA TYR A 109 -28.55 -11.14 -28.35
C TYR A 109 -27.06 -10.84 -28.18
N LYS A 110 -26.58 -9.70 -28.69
CA LYS A 110 -25.18 -9.28 -28.49
C LYS A 110 -24.88 -8.99 -27.02
N LEU A 111 -25.85 -8.38 -26.34
CA LEU A 111 -25.76 -8.05 -24.92
C LEU A 111 -25.77 -9.30 -24.03
N GLU A 112 -26.64 -10.26 -24.33
CA GLU A 112 -26.69 -11.57 -23.69
C GLU A 112 -25.33 -12.29 -23.81
N LYS A 113 -24.78 -12.35 -25.02
CA LYS A 113 -23.47 -12.97 -25.26
C LYS A 113 -22.36 -12.31 -24.45
N ALA A 114 -22.30 -10.97 -24.44
CA ALA A 114 -21.31 -10.23 -23.66
C ALA A 114 -21.47 -10.47 -22.14
N THR A 115 -22.70 -10.64 -21.66
CA THR A 115 -23.00 -10.94 -20.25
C THR A 115 -22.54 -12.34 -19.87
N ILE A 116 -22.69 -13.32 -20.76
CA ILE A 116 -22.20 -14.70 -20.56
C ILE A 116 -20.66 -14.72 -20.50
N GLU A 117 -19.99 -14.03 -21.42
CA GLU A 117 -18.52 -13.93 -21.42
C GLU A 117 -18.01 -13.29 -20.11
N MET A 118 -18.68 -12.22 -19.67
CA MET A 118 -18.38 -11.55 -18.41
C MET A 118 -18.56 -12.46 -17.19
N ALA A 119 -19.64 -13.24 -17.13
CA ALA A 119 -19.88 -14.21 -16.06
C ALA A 119 -18.78 -15.28 -16.02
N GLY A 120 -18.29 -15.71 -17.19
CA GLY A 120 -17.16 -16.63 -17.31
C GLY A 120 -15.88 -16.07 -16.69
N VAL A 121 -15.52 -14.82 -17.01
CA VAL A 121 -14.36 -14.14 -16.41
C VAL A 121 -14.54 -13.99 -14.89
N MET A 122 -15.74 -13.63 -14.42
CA MET A 122 -16.02 -13.50 -12.99
C MET A 122 -15.80 -14.83 -12.24
N SER A 123 -16.23 -15.94 -12.83
CA SER A 123 -16.03 -17.28 -12.26
C SER A 123 -14.55 -17.64 -12.15
N GLN A 124 -13.74 -17.31 -13.16
CA GLN A 124 -12.29 -17.52 -13.14
C GLN A 124 -11.62 -16.67 -12.05
N VAL A 125 -12.02 -15.40 -11.91
CA VAL A 125 -11.49 -14.51 -10.87
C VAL A 125 -11.81 -15.05 -9.47
N VAL A 126 -13.03 -15.56 -9.26
CA VAL A 126 -13.41 -16.19 -7.98
C VAL A 126 -12.61 -17.47 -7.70
N SER A 127 -12.37 -18.31 -8.71
CA SER A 127 -11.51 -19.50 -8.54
C SER A 127 -10.10 -19.11 -8.13
N LEU A 128 -9.48 -18.18 -8.86
CA LEU A 128 -8.13 -17.71 -8.59
C LEU A 128 -8.01 -17.08 -7.20
N SER A 129 -9.05 -16.36 -6.77
CA SER A 129 -9.13 -15.77 -5.42
C SER A 129 -9.18 -16.84 -4.32
N LYS A 130 -9.89 -17.96 -4.55
CA LYS A 130 -9.96 -19.09 -3.61
C LYS A 130 -8.62 -19.82 -3.53
N GLU A 131 -7.97 -20.07 -4.65
CA GLU A 131 -6.64 -20.70 -4.72
C GLU A 131 -5.60 -19.84 -4.00
N PHE A 132 -5.60 -18.53 -4.25
CA PHE A 132 -4.72 -17.59 -3.57
C PHE A 132 -4.94 -17.59 -2.05
N LYS A 133 -6.20 -17.60 -1.60
CA LYS A 133 -6.54 -17.69 -0.18
C LYS A 133 -6.03 -18.99 0.46
N GLN A 134 -6.13 -20.12 -0.23
CA GLN A 134 -5.60 -21.41 0.27
C GLN A 134 -4.08 -21.39 0.40
N GLN A 135 -3.36 -20.91 -0.61
CA GLN A 135 -1.89 -20.81 -0.58
C GLN A 135 -1.40 -19.86 0.52
N TRP A 136 -2.08 -18.73 0.71
CA TRP A 136 -1.70 -17.75 1.73
C TRP A 136 -2.02 -18.20 3.15
N SER A 137 -3.12 -18.92 3.35
CA SER A 137 -3.49 -19.51 4.64
C SER A 137 -2.53 -20.61 5.10
N GLN A 138 -1.82 -21.26 4.17
CA GLN A 138 -0.81 -22.27 4.51
C GLN A 138 0.54 -21.66 4.89
N LYS A 139 0.87 -20.49 4.32
CA LYS A 139 2.15 -19.79 4.57
C LYS A 139 2.21 -19.04 5.92
N SER A 140 1.05 -18.86 6.57
CA SER A 140 0.90 -18.15 7.84
C SER A 140 0.78 -19.07 9.06
N ARG A 141 1.02 -20.38 8.87
CA ARG A 141 1.13 -21.40 9.93
C ARG A 141 2.57 -21.88 10.04
#